data_AF-A0A3S2CVB0-F1
#
_entry.id   AF-A0A3S2CVB0-F1
#
_cell.length_a   1.000
_cell.length_b   1.000
_cell.length_c   1.000
_cell.angle_alpha   90.00
_cell.angle_beta   90.00
_cell.angle_gamma   90.00
#
_symmetry.space_group_name_H-M   'P 1'
#
loop_
_entity.id
_entity.type
_entity.pdbx_description
1 polymer ?
#
loop_
_entity_poly.entity_id
_entity_poly.type
_entity_poly.pdbx_seq_one_letter_code
_entity_poly.pdbx_strand_id
1 'polypeptide(L)'
;MPGPAVRVPASVSARQFKLQLLASGLLNQVEAFITSQSQAVQIAYDNSGYFVRTEPMMQAGFVALGFTAEQIDAFFVTAATL
;
A
#
# COMPACT_ATOMS: atom_id res chain seq x y z
N MET A 1 11.69 -14.04 26.74
CA MET A 1 11.54 -14.41 25.31
C MET A 1 11.04 -13.18 24.58
N PRO A 2 11.75 -12.63 23.58
CA PRO A 2 11.10 -11.67 22.68
C PRO A 2 9.94 -12.41 21.97
N GLY A 3 8.75 -11.82 21.96
CA GLY A 3 7.57 -12.39 21.31
C GLY A 3 7.78 -12.60 19.80
N PRO A 4 6.90 -13.33 19.11
CA PRO A 4 7.01 -13.50 17.67
C PRO A 4 7.00 -12.12 17.02
N ALA A 5 8.11 -11.71 16.43
CA ALA A 5 8.18 -10.49 15.63
C ALA A 5 7.16 -10.64 14.50
N VAL A 6 6.09 -9.86 14.54
CA VAL A 6 5.12 -9.81 13.45
C VAL A 6 5.91 -9.45 12.19
N ARG A 7 6.09 -10.43 11.31
CA ARG A 7 6.85 -10.24 10.07
C ARG A 7 5.97 -9.45 9.13
N VAL A 8 6.18 -8.14 9.10
CA VAL A 8 5.51 -7.29 8.13
C VAL A 8 5.98 -7.69 6.73
N PRO A 9 5.06 -8.06 5.83
CA PRO A 9 5.40 -8.40 4.46
C PRO A 9 6.12 -7.25 3.77
N ALA A 10 7.25 -7.56 3.11
CA ALA A 10 7.99 -6.56 2.34
C ALA A 10 7.20 -6.10 1.10
N SER A 11 6.32 -6.95 0.58
CA SER A 11 5.44 -6.65 -0.54
C SER A 11 4.14 -7.45 -0.47
N VAL A 12 3.12 -6.98 -1.17
CA VAL A 12 1.86 -7.68 -1.40
C VAL A 12 1.50 -7.62 -2.89
N SER A 13 0.70 -8.56 -3.37
CA SER A 13 0.21 -8.50 -4.76
C SER A 13 -0.70 -7.28 -4.98
N ALA A 14 -0.85 -6.84 -6.23
CA ALA A 14 -1.74 -5.74 -6.57
C ALA A 14 -3.19 -6.01 -6.15
N ARG A 15 -3.64 -7.27 -6.26
CA ARG A 15 -4.95 -7.70 -5.78
C ARG A 15 -5.08 -7.49 -4.27
N GLN A 16 -4.14 -8.01 -3.49
CA GLN A 16 -4.13 -7.89 -2.02
C GLN A 16 -4.16 -6.43 -1.56
N PHE A 17 -3.33 -5.59 -2.20
CA PHE A 17 -3.29 -4.17 -1.92
C PHE A 17 -4.62 -3.47 -2.21
N LYS A 18 -5.17 -3.65 -3.42
CA LYS A 18 -6.44 -3.03 -3.84
C LYS A 18 -7.61 -3.53 -2.99
N LEU A 19 -7.64 -4.81 -2.61
CA LEU A 19 -8.67 -5.36 -1.72
C LEU A 19 -8.56 -4.79 -0.30
N GLN A 20 -7.35 -4.60 0.23
CA GLN A 20 -7.17 -3.97 1.53
C GLN A 20 -7.62 -2.50 1.50
N LEU A 21 -7.29 -1.76 0.42
CA LEU A 21 -7.79 -0.39 0.23
C LEU A 21 -9.31 -0.33 0.19
N LEU A 22 -9.95 -1.30 -0.46
CA LEU A 22 -11.41 -1.40 -0.51
C LEU A 22 -11.97 -1.69 0.89
N ALA A 23 -11.39 -2.65 1.61
CA ALA A 23 -11.81 -3.04 2.95
C ALA A 23 -11.62 -1.90 3.99
N SER A 24 -10.60 -1.06 3.80
CA SER A 24 -10.37 0.11 4.65
C SER A 24 -11.16 1.35 4.21
N GLY A 25 -11.94 1.28 3.12
CA GLY A 25 -12.68 2.41 2.56
C GLY A 25 -11.79 3.50 1.93
N LEU A 26 -10.52 3.19 1.66
CA LEU A 26 -9.52 4.15 1.17
C LEU A 26 -9.31 4.08 -0.34
N LEU A 27 -9.86 3.07 -1.01
CA LEU A 27 -9.66 2.86 -2.45
C LEU A 27 -9.93 4.13 -3.24
N ASN A 28 -11.09 4.77 -3.05
CA ASN A 28 -11.43 6.00 -3.77
C ASN A 28 -10.45 7.15 -3.52
N GLN A 29 -9.92 7.27 -2.30
CA GLN A 29 -8.96 8.31 -1.94
C GLN A 29 -7.60 8.04 -2.61
N VAL A 30 -7.15 6.78 -2.65
CA VAL A 30 -5.92 6.39 -3.34
C VAL A 30 -6.04 6.57 -4.85
N GLU A 31 -7.14 6.13 -5.45
CA GLU A 31 -7.37 6.29 -6.90
C GLU A 31 -7.41 7.78 -7.30
N ALA A 32 -8.03 8.63 -6.48
CA ALA A 32 -8.00 10.09 -6.69
C ALA A 32 -6.57 10.66 -6.56
N PHE A 33 -5.80 10.20 -5.58
CA PHE A 33 -4.40 10.59 -5.43
C PHE A 33 -3.56 10.15 -6.64
N ILE A 34 -3.68 8.90 -7.09
CA ILE A 34 -2.95 8.40 -8.26
C ILE A 34 -3.32 9.19 -9.52
N THR A 35 -4.60 9.53 -9.70
CA THR A 35 -5.06 10.37 -10.81
C THR A 35 -4.45 11.77 -10.80
N SER A 36 -4.08 12.30 -9.63
CA SER A 36 -3.37 13.59 -9.51
C SER A 36 -1.88 13.52 -9.86
N GLN A 37 -1.30 12.32 -9.97
CA GLN A 37 0.11 12.11 -10.29
C GLN A 37 0.37 12.14 -11.80
N SER A 38 1.67 12.19 -12.16
CA SER A 38 2.10 12.10 -13.56
C SER A 38 1.60 10.81 -14.24
N GLN A 39 1.44 10.84 -15.57
CA GLN A 39 1.03 9.65 -16.34
C GLN A 39 1.94 8.44 -16.12
N ALA A 40 3.24 8.65 -15.90
CA ALA A 40 4.17 7.58 -15.60
C ALA A 40 3.83 6.85 -14.29
N VAL A 41 3.41 7.58 -13.25
CA VAL A 41 3.00 7.01 -11.96
C VAL A 41 1.67 6.27 -12.09
N GLN A 42 0.73 6.82 -12.85
CA GLN A 42 -0.55 6.16 -13.13
C GLN A 42 -0.34 4.82 -13.86
N ILE A 43 0.49 4.82 -14.90
CA ILE A 43 0.85 3.60 -15.65
C ILE A 43 1.54 2.60 -14.73
N ALA A 44 2.48 3.04 -13.90
CA ALA A 44 3.20 2.18 -12.96
C ALA A 44 2.25 1.55 -11.93
N TYR A 45 1.32 2.33 -11.37
CA TYR A 45 0.31 1.83 -10.42
C TYR A 45 -0.64 0.81 -11.07
N ASP A 46 -1.13 1.10 -12.28
CA ASP A 46 -2.08 0.25 -12.99
C ASP A 46 -1.45 -1.09 -13.43
N ASN A 47 -0.21 -1.04 -13.92
CA ASN A 47 0.51 -2.21 -14.42
C ASN A 47 1.34 -2.94 -13.36
N SER A 48 1.36 -2.44 -12.12
CA SER A 48 2.10 -3.10 -11.05
C SER A 48 1.46 -4.44 -10.71
N GLY A 49 2.28 -5.51 -10.71
CA GLY A 49 1.87 -6.81 -10.17
C GLY A 49 2.02 -6.91 -8.66
N TYR A 50 2.92 -6.12 -8.07
CA TYR A 50 3.30 -6.18 -6.66
C TYR A 50 3.62 -4.79 -6.12
N PHE A 51 3.14 -4.53 -4.91
CA PHE A 51 3.40 -3.29 -4.19
C PHE A 51 4.37 -3.59 -3.06
N VAL A 52 5.54 -2.95 -3.12
CA VAL A 52 6.63 -3.14 -2.15
C VAL A 52 6.57 -2.02 -1.12
N ARG A 53 6.48 -2.37 0.15
CA ARG A 53 6.31 -1.44 1.28
C ARG A 53 7.40 -0.38 1.33
N THR A 54 8.64 -0.75 1.01
CA THR A 54 9.81 0.13 1.11
C THR A 54 10.11 0.91 -0.17
N GLU A 55 9.28 0.79 -1.21
CA GLU A 55 9.44 1.58 -2.43
C GLU A 55 9.24 3.06 -2.14
N PRO A 56 10.12 3.95 -2.63
CA PRO A 56 9.98 5.40 -2.39
C PRO A 56 8.64 5.96 -2.86
N MET A 57 8.13 5.53 -4.01
CA MET A 57 6.81 5.96 -4.52
C MET A 57 5.67 5.50 -3.62
N MET A 58 5.77 4.29 -3.07
CA MET A 58 4.78 3.72 -2.18
C MET A 58 4.72 4.51 -0.86
N GLN A 59 5.88 4.73 -0.25
CA GLN A 59 6.01 5.53 0.97
C GLN A 59 5.51 6.96 0.77
N ALA A 60 5.87 7.60 -0.35
CA ALA A 60 5.38 8.93 -0.69
C ALA A 60 3.85 8.97 -0.79
N GLY A 61 3.22 7.96 -1.40
CA GLY A 61 1.77 7.84 -1.47
C GLY A 61 1.11 7.73 -0.09
N PHE A 62 1.61 6.84 0.77
CA PHE A 62 1.07 6.69 2.12
C PHE A 62 1.25 7.96 2.98
N VAL A 63 2.41 8.61 2.92
CA VAL A 63 2.67 9.87 3.63
C VAL A 63 1.76 10.99 3.13
N ALA A 64 1.55 11.11 1.82
CA ALA A 64 0.62 12.10 1.24
C ALA A 64 -0.84 11.88 1.68
N LEU A 65 -1.20 10.63 2.01
CA LEU A 65 -2.51 10.26 2.54
C LEU A 65 -2.60 10.38 4.07
N GLY A 66 -1.51 10.74 4.76
CA GLY A 66 -1.48 10.95 6.20
C GLY A 66 -1.24 9.70 7.04
N PHE A 67 -0.72 8.62 6.44
CA PHE A 67 -0.43 7.39 7.17
C PHE A 67 0.83 7.50 8.05
N THR A 68 0.80 6.89 9.23
CA THR A 68 1.99 6.64 10.04
C THR A 68 2.69 5.35 9.62
N ALA A 69 3.96 5.18 9.99
CA ALA A 69 4.72 3.98 9.71
C ALA A 69 4.04 2.71 10.28
N GLU A 70 3.46 2.79 11.48
CA GLU A 70 2.74 1.66 12.08
C GLU A 70 1.46 1.32 11.31
N GLN A 71 0.76 2.31 10.76
CA GLN A 71 -0.44 2.10 9.95
C GLN A 71 -0.10 1.46 8.61
N ILE A 72 1.03 1.84 7.99
CA ILE A 72 1.54 1.19 6.79
C ILE A 72 1.87 -0.28 7.10
N ASP A 73 2.56 -0.54 8.20
CA ASP A 73 2.89 -1.92 8.59
C ASP A 73 1.65 -2.78 8.83
N ALA A 74 0.65 -2.25 9.56
CA ALA A 74 -0.62 -2.92 9.78
C ALA A 74 -1.40 -3.16 8.47
N PHE A 75 -1.34 -2.19 7.54
CA PHE A 75 -1.94 -2.31 6.21
C PHE A 75 -1.34 -3.50 5.45
N PHE A 76 -0.02 -3.62 5.42
CA PHE A 76 0.67 -4.71 4.71
C PHE A 76 0.45 -6.07 5.34
N VAL A 77 0.44 -6.15 6.68
CA VAL A 77 0.11 -7.39 7.40
C VAL A 77 -1.30 -7.86 7.05
N THR A 78 -2.28 -6.96 7.03
CA THR A 78 -3.67 -7.31 6.71
C THR A 78 -3.83 -7.65 5.23
N ALA A 79 -3.26 -6.84 4.34
CA ALA A 79 -3.31 -7.06 2.90
C ALA A 79 -2.76 -8.44 2.49
N ALA A 80 -1.69 -8.92 3.14
CA ALA A 80 -1.12 -10.24 2.82
C ALA A 80 -2.03 -11.43 3.16
N THR A 81 -3.13 -11.22 3.87
CA THR A 81 -4.12 -12.25 4.18
C THR A 81 -5.25 -12.37 3.15
N LEU A 82 -5.30 -11.46 2.17
CA LEU A 82 -6.33 -11.37 1.12
C LEU A 82 -5.90 -12.07 -0.19
#